data_AF-A0A8J6ZC52-F1
#
_entry.id   AF-A0A8J6ZC52-F1
#
_cell.length_a   1.000
_cell.length_b   1.000
_cell.length_c   1.000
_cell.angle_alpha   90.00
_cell.angle_beta   90.00
_cell.angle_gamma   90.00
#
_symmetry.space_group_name_H-M   'P 1'
#
loop_
_entity.id
_entity.type
_entity.pdbx_description
1 polymer ?
#
loop_
_entity_poly.entity_id
_entity_poly.type
_entity_poly.pdbx_seq_one_letter_code
_entity_poly.pdbx_strand_id
1 'polypeptide(L)'
;MKIGTITKRLNDVLQTMNDEYENFCAPFYSSNDFFRKIEQLKNNRQNSVAPSILAELYRMYDAVGIHCERGRELDYYFDLADAADGLNDVAIQQKMIRTLYDNYGKYPSPQDYMARIVDKLSDPQDFRRDDTLRLRILKQFIKYGDYLKDAHFGGQKEIFRYVKEKISRRPTTADILDNLDDGIFDKLTAADKIQKKPDGKFGLIKLADDLATGKFRTGGATKRGLYLFAMVFGMTFGASATADNDIEKNLFRDYYSNNLIRFITDDCRDGAGDYELLPSGAGINYKNFAEMIYLYHIARDYSPQDKIKFSAQMIRDVQSDDTPQESAQAHDTAFYRNFCGEIFDKPPAEFKAFVAENYDCSTRAIDPKSGKPYAIGLMQAQLEQRTAQAVHRELLRKLETLTALDECDYGLWFVEVDKLHENPLRDAPHFKDFCELLNNANRLLKSKRNFDSRNVTRTALLAVYYYWHNEFHNQSELKRWTNFAEHFRAFKDGVNFWLERAFYQPLDTKNFFDIAVVFSSYAYLNL
;
A
#
# COMPACT_ATOMS: atom_id res chain seq x y z
N MET A 1 3.06 18.51 34.46
CA MET A 1 3.50 19.30 33.27
C MET A 1 3.85 18.36 32.10
N LYS A 2 2.88 17.64 31.51
CA LYS A 2 3.09 16.70 30.37
C LYS A 2 2.02 16.73 29.27
N ILE A 3 0.98 17.56 29.42
CA ILE A 3 -0.13 17.67 28.44
C ILE A 3 0.26 18.58 27.27
N GLY A 4 1.03 19.66 27.50
CA GLY A 4 1.40 20.62 26.46
C GLY A 4 2.36 20.11 25.37
N THR A 5 3.19 19.11 25.67
CA THR A 5 4.16 18.57 24.71
C THR A 5 3.52 17.61 23.69
N ILE A 6 2.45 16.91 24.09
CA ILE A 6 1.69 16.01 23.21
C ILE A 6 0.84 16.84 22.24
N THR A 7 0.14 17.87 22.72
CA THR A 7 -0.63 18.79 21.88
C THR A 7 0.25 19.54 20.87
N LYS A 8 1.46 19.96 21.28
CA LYS A 8 2.41 20.61 20.37
C LYS A 8 2.89 19.66 19.26
N ARG A 9 3.30 18.43 19.59
CA ARG A 9 3.68 17.42 18.59
C ARG A 9 2.52 17.06 17.67
N LEU A 10 1.29 16.95 18.19
CA LEU A 10 0.11 16.66 17.37
C LEU A 10 -0.18 17.80 16.40
N ASN A 11 -0.09 19.06 16.86
CA ASN A 11 -0.25 20.24 16.03
C ASN A 11 0.86 20.37 14.98
N ASP A 12 2.12 20.10 15.35
CA ASP A 12 3.25 20.13 14.42
C ASP A 12 3.08 19.06 13.32
N VAL A 13 2.58 17.86 13.67
CA VAL A 13 2.27 16.78 12.70
C VAL A 13 1.09 17.17 11.80
N LEU A 14 0.00 17.71 12.36
CA LEU A 14 -1.16 18.17 11.58
C LEU A 14 -0.79 19.31 10.64
N GLN A 15 0.08 20.21 11.08
CA GLN A 15 0.55 21.33 10.28
C GLN A 15 1.48 20.85 9.16
N THR A 16 2.40 19.93 9.43
CA THR A 16 3.24 19.29 8.40
C THR A 16 2.39 18.56 7.36
N MET A 17 1.32 17.86 7.77
CA MET A 17 0.40 17.19 6.85
C MET A 17 -0.41 18.16 5.99
N ASN A 18 -0.82 19.30 6.56
CA ASN A 18 -1.49 20.36 5.81
C ASN A 18 -0.54 21.05 4.83
N ASP A 19 0.72 21.28 5.22
CA ASP A 19 1.73 21.88 4.36
C ASP A 19 2.10 20.94 3.19
N GLU A 20 2.25 19.63 3.43
CA GLU A 20 2.44 18.63 2.35
C GLU A 20 1.25 18.61 1.38
N TYR A 21 0.03 18.74 1.91
CA TYR A 21 -1.20 18.81 1.14
C TYR A 21 -1.28 20.07 0.26
N GLU A 22 -0.99 21.25 0.83
CA GLU A 22 -1.06 22.52 0.09
C GLU A 22 0.02 22.57 -0.98
N ASN A 23 1.23 22.12 -0.66
CA ASN A 23 2.32 22.05 -1.62
C ASN A 23 2.03 21.08 -2.78
N PHE A 24 1.31 19.98 -2.52
CA PHE A 24 0.90 19.07 -3.59
C PHE A 24 -0.15 19.68 -4.53
N CYS A 25 -1.13 20.42 -3.99
CA CYS A 25 -2.25 20.92 -4.78
C CYS A 25 -1.97 22.26 -5.49
N ALA A 26 -1.11 23.09 -4.92
CA ALA A 26 -0.84 24.45 -5.39
C ALA A 26 -0.38 24.59 -6.86
N PRO A 27 0.33 23.62 -7.49
CA PRO A 27 0.72 23.74 -8.90
C PRO A 27 -0.44 23.67 -9.91
N PHE A 28 -1.65 23.28 -9.48
CA PHE A 28 -2.79 22.96 -10.36
C PHE A 28 -3.85 24.06 -10.42
N TYR A 29 -3.52 25.31 -10.11
CA TYR A 29 -4.45 26.43 -10.31
C TYR A 29 -4.72 26.68 -11.80
N SER A 30 -5.99 26.93 -12.12
CA SER A 30 -6.49 27.33 -13.44
C SER A 30 -6.72 28.84 -13.53
N SER A 31 -6.85 29.39 -14.73
CA SER A 31 -7.20 30.82 -14.90
C SER A 31 -8.50 31.18 -14.16
N ASN A 32 -9.48 30.26 -14.14
CA ASN A 32 -10.72 30.44 -13.40
C ASN A 32 -10.53 30.59 -11.88
N ASP A 33 -9.51 29.95 -11.30
CA ASP A 33 -9.18 30.09 -9.88
C ASP A 33 -8.72 31.51 -9.56
N PHE A 34 -7.86 32.06 -10.41
CA PHE A 34 -7.40 33.44 -10.30
C PHE A 34 -8.57 34.42 -10.51
N PHE A 35 -9.41 34.21 -11.52
CA PHE A 35 -10.56 35.08 -11.78
C PHE A 35 -11.54 35.12 -10.62
N ARG A 36 -11.86 33.96 -10.01
CA ARG A 36 -12.72 33.91 -8.81
C ARG A 36 -12.06 34.62 -7.62
N LYS A 37 -10.76 34.45 -7.41
CA LYS A 37 -10.04 35.11 -6.32
C LYS A 37 -9.99 36.63 -6.50
N ILE A 38 -9.80 37.10 -7.74
CA ILE A 38 -9.85 38.52 -8.12
C ILE A 38 -11.26 39.08 -7.93
N GLU A 39 -12.30 38.32 -8.28
CA GLU A 39 -13.69 38.70 -8.03
C GLU A 39 -14.00 38.80 -6.52
N GLN A 40 -13.53 37.84 -5.71
CA GLN A 40 -13.62 37.91 -4.26
C GLN A 40 -12.94 39.15 -3.70
N LEU A 41 -11.75 39.50 -4.21
CA LEU A 41 -11.02 40.70 -3.82
C LEU A 41 -11.78 41.97 -4.22
N LYS A 42 -12.38 42.00 -5.40
CA LYS A 42 -13.24 43.10 -5.89
C LYS A 42 -14.43 43.32 -4.96
N ASN A 43 -15.09 42.24 -4.56
CA ASN A 43 -16.27 42.29 -3.69
C ASN A 43 -15.95 42.65 -2.23
N ASN A 44 -14.71 42.43 -1.78
CA ASN A 44 -14.28 42.67 -0.41
C ASN A 44 -13.29 43.83 -0.26
N ARG A 45 -13.13 44.69 -1.29
CA ARG A 45 -12.04 45.68 -1.40
C ARG A 45 -11.93 46.64 -0.21
N GLN A 46 -13.03 46.90 0.49
CA GLN A 46 -13.09 47.79 1.66
C GLN A 46 -13.16 47.05 3.00
N ASN A 47 -13.18 45.72 2.98
CA ASN A 47 -13.27 44.89 4.18
C ASN A 47 -11.88 44.58 4.73
N SER A 48 -11.81 44.30 6.04
CA SER A 48 -10.57 43.87 6.72
C SER A 48 -9.99 42.56 6.17
N VAL A 49 -10.75 41.82 5.36
CA VAL A 49 -10.34 40.55 4.74
C VAL A 49 -9.55 40.75 3.44
N ALA A 50 -9.63 41.92 2.79
CA ALA A 50 -8.95 42.17 1.50
C ALA A 50 -7.43 41.90 1.52
N PRO A 51 -6.66 42.31 2.55
CA PRO A 51 -5.23 42.01 2.61
C PRO A 51 -4.93 40.50 2.62
N SER A 52 -5.80 39.70 3.26
CA SER A 52 -5.66 38.23 3.29
C SER A 52 -5.93 37.61 1.91
N ILE A 53 -6.98 38.06 1.22
CA ILE A 53 -7.33 37.59 -0.12
C ILE A 53 -6.21 37.94 -1.12
N LEU A 54 -5.65 39.15 -1.00
CA LEU A 54 -4.54 39.61 -1.83
C LEU A 54 -3.25 38.83 -1.56
N ALA A 55 -2.96 38.53 -0.29
CA ALA A 55 -1.83 37.68 0.07
C ALA A 55 -1.96 36.26 -0.49
N GLU A 56 -3.17 35.69 -0.49
CA GLU A 56 -3.45 34.39 -1.10
C GLU A 56 -3.28 34.44 -2.62
N LEU A 57 -3.80 35.48 -3.29
CA LEU A 57 -3.62 35.68 -4.73
C LEU A 57 -2.14 35.72 -5.13
N TYR A 58 -1.28 36.38 -4.34
CA TYR A 58 0.16 36.35 -4.57
C TYR A 58 0.77 34.96 -4.40
N ARG A 59 0.35 34.21 -3.36
CA ARG A 59 0.81 32.83 -3.19
C ARG A 59 0.40 31.93 -4.35
N MET A 60 -0.80 32.13 -4.91
CA MET A 60 -1.26 31.39 -6.08
C MET A 60 -0.34 31.65 -7.28
N TYR A 61 0.00 32.92 -7.55
CA TYR A 61 0.94 33.28 -8.62
C TYR A 61 2.34 32.70 -8.40
N ASP A 62 2.86 32.81 -7.18
CA ASP A 62 4.16 32.25 -6.80
C ASP A 62 4.18 30.71 -6.98
N ALA A 63 3.08 30.02 -6.62
CA ALA A 63 2.97 28.57 -6.71
C ALA A 63 2.97 28.02 -8.14
N VAL A 64 2.41 28.77 -9.10
CA VAL A 64 2.42 28.41 -10.52
C VAL A 64 3.64 28.97 -11.27
N GLY A 65 4.53 29.69 -10.56
CA GLY A 65 5.77 30.25 -11.12
C GLY A 65 5.56 31.48 -12.01
N ILE A 66 4.44 32.20 -11.86
CA ILE A 66 4.16 33.42 -12.61
C ILE A 66 4.62 34.62 -11.78
N HIS A 67 5.51 35.43 -12.35
CA HIS A 67 5.98 36.64 -11.69
C HIS A 67 4.85 37.67 -11.60
N CYS A 68 4.46 38.04 -10.38
CA CYS A 68 3.39 38.97 -10.10
C CYS A 68 3.90 40.19 -9.33
N GLU A 69 3.70 41.39 -9.89
CA GLU A 69 4.00 42.64 -9.21
C GLU A 69 2.94 42.97 -8.16
N ARG A 70 3.37 43.19 -6.91
CA ARG A 70 2.48 43.42 -5.78
C ARG A 70 2.00 44.88 -5.74
N GLY A 71 0.73 45.07 -5.35
CA GLY A 71 0.15 46.40 -5.14
C GLY A 71 -0.40 47.07 -6.40
N ARG A 72 -0.49 46.32 -7.51
CA ARG A 72 -1.09 46.75 -8.78
C ARG A 72 -2.62 46.73 -8.70
N GLU A 73 -3.27 47.37 -9.69
CA GLU A 73 -4.73 47.38 -9.85
C GLU A 73 -5.30 46.00 -10.24
N LEU A 74 -6.61 45.81 -10.06
CA LEU A 74 -7.27 44.51 -10.30
C LEU A 74 -7.11 44.03 -11.75
N ASP A 75 -7.20 44.94 -12.71
CA ASP A 75 -7.10 44.63 -14.14
C ASP A 75 -5.74 44.00 -14.49
N TYR A 76 -4.66 44.44 -13.83
CA TYR A 76 -3.33 43.83 -14.00
C TYR A 76 -3.33 42.35 -13.61
N TYR A 77 -3.95 41.99 -12.49
CA TYR A 77 -4.02 40.58 -12.09
C TYR A 77 -4.96 39.78 -12.99
N PHE A 78 -5.97 40.41 -13.59
CA PHE A 78 -6.85 39.72 -14.52
C PHE A 78 -6.10 39.39 -15.81
N ASP A 79 -5.45 40.39 -16.42
CA ASP A 79 -4.67 40.25 -17.64
C ASP A 79 -3.52 39.24 -17.47
N LEU A 80 -2.88 39.22 -16.30
CA LEU A 80 -1.80 38.29 -16.00
C LEU A 80 -2.26 36.83 -15.96
N ALA A 81 -3.47 36.55 -15.44
CA ALA A 81 -4.03 35.20 -15.42
C ALA A 81 -4.62 34.76 -16.77
N ASP A 82 -5.14 35.70 -17.56
CA ASP A 82 -5.70 35.45 -18.88
C ASP A 82 -4.60 35.15 -19.92
N ALA A 83 -3.49 35.90 -19.87
CA ALA A 83 -2.37 35.74 -20.80
C ALA A 83 -1.43 34.57 -20.46
N ALA A 84 -1.65 33.85 -19.35
CA ALA A 84 -0.75 32.80 -18.90
C ALA A 84 -1.07 31.44 -19.54
N ASP A 85 -0.28 31.05 -20.55
CA ASP A 85 -0.39 29.74 -21.22
C ASP A 85 -0.34 28.53 -20.27
N GLY A 86 0.28 28.68 -19.09
CA GLY A 86 0.39 27.62 -18.08
C GLY A 86 -0.85 27.38 -17.22
N LEU A 87 -1.93 28.13 -17.42
CA LEU A 87 -3.15 28.11 -16.59
C LEU A 87 -4.39 27.55 -17.32
N ASN A 88 -4.29 27.19 -18.60
CA ASN A 88 -5.36 26.54 -19.34
C ASN A 88 -5.49 25.04 -19.01
N ASP A 89 -6.62 24.44 -19.36
CA ASP A 89 -6.95 23.05 -19.02
C ASP A 89 -5.93 22.05 -19.57
N VAL A 90 -5.39 22.29 -20.77
CA VAL A 90 -4.36 21.43 -21.39
C VAL A 90 -3.05 21.46 -20.59
N ALA A 91 -2.62 22.65 -20.14
CA ALA A 91 -1.43 22.81 -19.33
C ALA A 91 -1.59 22.16 -17.95
N ILE A 92 -2.77 22.25 -17.33
CA ILE A 92 -3.08 21.59 -16.06
C ILE A 92 -3.02 20.06 -16.22
N GLN A 93 -3.64 19.54 -17.29
CA GLN A 93 -3.59 18.12 -17.65
C GLN A 93 -2.15 17.61 -17.84
N GLN A 94 -1.32 18.36 -18.57
CA GLN A 94 0.11 18.03 -18.74
C GLN A 94 0.86 18.04 -17.41
N LYS A 95 0.59 19.02 -16.52
CA LYS A 95 1.15 19.06 -15.17
C LYS A 95 0.74 17.83 -14.35
N MET A 96 -0.52 17.40 -14.40
CA MET A 96 -1.00 16.21 -13.70
C MET A 96 -0.28 14.94 -14.16
N ILE A 97 -0.16 14.74 -15.48
CA ILE A 97 0.58 13.61 -16.06
C ILE A 97 2.06 13.67 -15.65
N ARG A 98 2.67 14.86 -15.69
CA ARG A 98 4.05 15.06 -15.26
C ARG A 98 4.24 14.73 -13.79
N THR A 99 3.33 15.16 -12.91
CA THR A 99 3.35 14.82 -11.48
C THR A 99 3.21 13.31 -11.26
N LEU A 100 2.33 12.62 -11.99
CA LEU A 100 2.25 11.15 -11.93
C LEU A 100 3.55 10.48 -12.35
N TYR A 101 4.18 10.96 -13.42
CA TYR A 101 5.46 10.43 -13.91
C TYR A 101 6.62 10.71 -12.96
N ASP A 102 6.73 11.94 -12.44
CA ASP A 102 7.77 12.31 -11.47
C ASP A 102 7.59 11.54 -10.16
N ASN A 103 6.35 11.32 -9.72
CA ASN A 103 6.08 10.44 -8.58
C ASN A 103 6.42 8.98 -8.90
N TYR A 104 6.09 8.49 -10.10
CA TYR A 104 6.52 7.17 -10.57
C TYR A 104 8.03 6.99 -10.48
N GLY A 105 8.81 7.96 -10.96
CA GLY A 105 10.27 7.94 -10.89
C GLY A 105 10.83 8.01 -9.46
N LYS A 106 10.10 8.62 -8.52
CA LYS A 106 10.46 8.65 -7.09
C LYS A 106 10.14 7.36 -6.36
N TYR A 107 9.24 6.50 -6.88
CA TYR A 107 8.94 5.22 -6.24
C TYR A 107 10.10 4.25 -6.47
N PRO A 108 10.81 3.80 -5.43
CA PRO A 108 11.87 2.79 -5.57
C PRO A 108 11.27 1.48 -6.08
N SER A 109 12.00 0.74 -6.92
CA SER A 109 11.58 -0.63 -7.29
C SER A 109 11.41 -1.50 -6.04
N PRO A 110 10.64 -2.60 -6.09
CA PRO A 110 10.58 -3.53 -4.95
C PRO A 110 11.97 -3.95 -4.47
N GLN A 111 12.87 -4.18 -5.43
CA GLN A 111 14.27 -4.48 -5.24
C GLN A 111 14.98 -3.35 -4.49
N ASP A 112 14.87 -2.10 -4.96
CA ASP A 112 15.54 -0.95 -4.32
C ASP A 112 14.99 -0.67 -2.92
N TYR A 113 13.68 -0.82 -2.73
CA TYR A 113 13.05 -0.61 -1.43
C TYR A 113 13.52 -1.66 -0.43
N MET A 114 13.48 -2.94 -0.82
CA MET A 114 13.94 -4.03 0.04
C MET A 114 15.45 -3.95 0.28
N ALA A 115 16.25 -3.54 -0.72
CA ALA A 115 17.68 -3.27 -0.55
C ALA A 115 17.94 -2.22 0.51
N ARG A 116 17.20 -1.09 0.49
CA ARG A 116 17.32 -0.05 1.52
C ARG A 116 17.03 -0.57 2.93
N ILE A 117 16.05 -1.45 3.11
CA ILE A 117 15.76 -2.06 4.41
C ILE A 117 16.91 -2.97 4.82
N VAL A 118 17.36 -3.85 3.92
CA VAL A 118 18.46 -4.79 4.19
C VAL A 118 19.75 -4.06 4.54
N ASP A 119 20.13 -3.04 3.75
CA ASP A 119 21.31 -2.20 3.96
C ASP A 119 21.29 -1.50 5.32
N LYS A 120 20.09 -1.10 5.77
CA LYS A 120 19.91 -0.34 7.00
C LYS A 120 19.89 -1.21 8.25
N LEU A 121 19.28 -2.39 8.17
CA LEU A 121 18.99 -3.24 9.33
C LEU A 121 19.97 -4.40 9.52
N SER A 122 20.84 -4.67 8.55
CA SER A 122 21.82 -5.75 8.64
C SER A 122 23.18 -5.27 9.12
N ASP A 123 23.95 -6.18 9.71
CA ASP A 123 25.37 -5.94 9.97
C ASP A 123 26.17 -5.97 8.65
N PRO A 124 26.93 -4.92 8.29
CA PRO A 124 27.76 -4.92 7.09
C PRO A 124 28.77 -6.08 7.03
N GLN A 125 29.16 -6.67 8.16
CA GLN A 125 30.07 -7.81 8.21
C GLN A 125 29.44 -9.12 7.74
N ASP A 126 28.11 -9.16 7.62
CA ASP A 126 27.39 -10.38 7.22
C ASP A 126 27.41 -10.63 5.71
N PHE A 127 27.82 -9.64 4.94
CA PHE A 127 27.71 -9.65 3.51
C PHE A 127 29.04 -9.35 2.82
N ARG A 128 29.20 -9.96 1.65
CA ARG A 128 30.23 -9.56 0.71
C ARG A 128 29.73 -8.41 -0.15
N ARG A 129 30.67 -7.62 -0.66
CA ARG A 129 30.37 -6.45 -1.50
C ARG A 129 29.58 -6.80 -2.75
N ASP A 130 29.74 -8.01 -3.26
CA ASP A 130 29.11 -8.55 -4.47
C ASP A 130 27.87 -9.41 -4.18
N ASP A 131 27.47 -9.58 -2.91
CA ASP A 131 26.26 -10.35 -2.59
C ASP A 131 25.01 -9.62 -3.10
N THR A 132 24.22 -10.32 -3.92
CA THR A 132 22.94 -9.76 -4.39
C THR A 132 21.92 -9.65 -3.27
N LEU A 133 20.87 -8.84 -3.46
CA LEU A 133 19.82 -8.66 -2.47
C LEU A 133 19.20 -9.99 -1.99
N ARG A 134 18.82 -10.88 -2.93
CA ARG A 134 18.24 -12.20 -2.61
C ARG A 134 19.20 -13.07 -1.80
N LEU A 135 20.49 -13.01 -2.10
CA LEU A 135 21.51 -13.75 -1.36
C LEU A 135 21.69 -13.21 0.06
N ARG A 136 21.68 -11.88 0.22
CA ARG A 136 21.76 -11.23 1.55
C ARG A 136 20.57 -11.60 2.42
N ILE A 137 19.35 -11.58 1.87
CA ILE A 137 18.14 -12.05 2.57
C ILE A 137 18.27 -13.53 2.96
N LEU A 138 18.73 -14.39 2.04
CA LEU A 138 18.91 -15.81 2.31
C LEU A 138 19.96 -16.06 3.42
N LYS A 139 21.09 -15.36 3.40
CA LYS A 139 22.14 -15.45 4.43
C LYS A 139 21.62 -15.00 5.80
N GLN A 140 20.81 -13.94 5.87
CA GLN A 140 20.16 -13.49 7.10
C GLN A 140 19.19 -14.55 7.65
N PHE A 141 18.36 -15.16 6.80
CA PHE A 141 17.49 -16.27 7.20
C PHE A 141 18.26 -17.50 7.71
N ILE A 142 19.44 -17.77 7.17
CA ILE A 142 20.32 -18.83 7.65
C ILE A 142 20.92 -18.47 9.02
N LYS A 143 21.52 -17.28 9.12
CA LYS A 143 22.30 -16.86 10.29
C LYS A 143 21.44 -16.60 11.52
N TYR A 144 20.38 -15.79 11.38
CA TYR A 144 19.54 -15.38 12.49
C TYR A 144 18.19 -16.10 12.52
N GLY A 145 17.73 -16.63 11.40
CA GLY A 145 16.45 -17.36 11.32
C GLY A 145 16.57 -18.87 11.51
N ASP A 146 17.79 -19.43 11.59
CA ASP A 146 18.06 -20.87 11.59
C ASP A 146 17.28 -21.61 10.49
N TYR A 147 17.46 -21.12 9.25
CA TYR A 147 16.79 -21.61 8.04
C TYR A 147 15.26 -21.47 8.06
N LEU A 148 14.70 -20.70 9.02
CA LEU A 148 13.26 -20.62 9.29
C LEU A 148 12.63 -22.01 9.54
N LYS A 149 13.41 -22.94 10.10
CA LYS A 149 13.01 -24.35 10.28
C LYS A 149 11.77 -24.49 11.17
N ASP A 150 11.66 -23.66 12.21
CA ASP A 150 10.52 -23.68 13.15
C ASP A 150 9.26 -23.08 12.51
N ALA A 151 9.42 -22.28 11.45
CA ALA A 151 8.34 -21.88 10.55
C ALA A 151 8.11 -22.90 9.40
N HIS A 152 8.66 -24.11 9.50
CA HIS A 152 8.49 -25.20 8.53
C HIS A 152 8.93 -24.85 7.10
N PHE A 153 9.99 -24.04 6.95
CA PHE A 153 10.61 -23.84 5.65
C PHE A 153 11.60 -24.94 5.31
N GLY A 154 11.48 -25.50 4.10
CA GLY A 154 12.47 -26.38 3.50
C GLY A 154 13.58 -25.59 2.77
N GLY A 155 14.59 -26.28 2.26
CA GLY A 155 15.74 -25.66 1.57
C GLY A 155 17.09 -25.91 2.23
N GLN A 156 17.13 -26.15 3.55
CA GLN A 156 18.38 -26.38 4.28
C GLN A 156 19.24 -27.50 3.66
N LYS A 157 18.62 -28.65 3.35
CA LYS A 157 19.32 -29.79 2.72
C LYS A 157 19.89 -29.42 1.34
N GLU A 158 19.19 -28.58 0.60
CA GLU A 158 19.63 -28.16 -0.73
C GLU A 158 20.80 -27.20 -0.67
N ILE A 159 20.71 -26.20 0.21
CA ILE A 159 21.76 -25.22 0.47
C ILE A 159 23.03 -25.95 0.95
N PHE A 160 22.88 -26.85 1.91
CA PHE A 160 23.97 -27.68 2.41
C PHE A 160 24.62 -28.50 1.28
N ARG A 161 23.81 -29.14 0.43
CA ARG A 161 24.31 -29.94 -0.71
C ARG A 161 25.06 -29.07 -1.72
N TYR A 162 24.50 -27.92 -2.09
CA TYR A 162 25.11 -26.98 -3.02
C TYR A 162 26.51 -26.53 -2.54
N VAL A 163 26.60 -26.13 -1.27
CA VAL A 163 27.90 -25.72 -0.70
C VAL A 163 28.84 -26.91 -0.58
N LYS A 164 28.37 -28.08 -0.14
CA LYS A 164 29.18 -29.30 -0.05
C LYS A 164 29.81 -29.68 -1.39
N GLU A 165 29.05 -29.59 -2.48
CA GLU A 165 29.54 -29.84 -3.84
C GLU A 165 30.65 -28.85 -4.22
N LYS A 166 30.53 -27.59 -3.81
CA LYS A 166 31.51 -26.54 -4.10
C LYS A 166 32.82 -26.69 -3.30
N ILE A 167 32.74 -27.06 -2.02
CA ILE A 167 33.91 -27.16 -1.13
C ILE A 167 34.46 -28.59 -0.98
N SER A 168 33.80 -29.59 -1.56
CA SER A 168 34.16 -31.02 -1.51
C SER A 168 34.34 -31.62 -0.10
N ARG A 169 33.74 -31.01 0.93
CA ARG A 169 33.72 -31.49 2.32
C ARG A 169 32.42 -31.13 3.01
N ARG A 170 32.15 -31.71 4.20
CA ARG A 170 30.98 -31.35 5.01
C ARG A 170 31.09 -29.88 5.47
N PRO A 171 30.16 -28.99 5.07
CA PRO A 171 30.22 -27.58 5.47
C PRO A 171 29.68 -27.37 6.89
N THR A 172 30.28 -26.41 7.59
CA THR A 172 29.74 -25.75 8.79
C THR A 172 28.81 -24.60 8.39
N THR A 173 28.08 -23.99 9.34
CA THR A 173 27.25 -22.81 9.04
C THR A 173 28.09 -21.64 8.52
N ALA A 174 29.28 -21.43 9.08
CA ALA A 174 30.21 -20.41 8.57
C ALA A 174 30.62 -20.71 7.12
N ASP A 175 30.97 -21.98 6.84
CA ASP A 175 31.28 -22.39 5.45
C ASP A 175 30.11 -22.15 4.50
N ILE A 176 28.87 -22.36 4.96
CA ILE A 176 27.67 -22.09 4.16
C ILE A 176 27.57 -20.60 3.85
N LEU A 177 27.65 -19.73 4.85
CA LEU A 177 27.56 -18.28 4.66
C LEU A 177 28.68 -17.75 3.76
N ASP A 178 29.88 -18.34 3.83
CA ASP A 178 31.04 -17.97 3.03
C ASP A 178 31.06 -18.53 1.60
N ASN A 179 30.38 -19.64 1.32
CA ASN A 179 30.48 -20.28 0.00
C ASN A 179 29.19 -20.24 -0.80
N LEU A 180 28.09 -19.82 -0.18
CA LEU A 180 26.82 -19.58 -0.85
C LEU A 180 26.91 -18.35 -1.75
N ASP A 181 26.46 -18.51 -2.99
CA ASP A 181 26.41 -17.49 -4.02
C ASP A 181 25.07 -17.56 -4.77
N ASP A 182 24.90 -16.71 -5.78
CA ASP A 182 23.66 -16.58 -6.55
C ASP A 182 23.28 -17.83 -7.37
N GLY A 183 24.22 -18.72 -7.68
CA GLY A 183 23.95 -19.92 -8.47
C GLY A 183 22.96 -20.89 -7.80
N ILE A 184 22.70 -20.75 -6.50
CA ILE A 184 21.65 -21.51 -5.81
C ILE A 184 20.24 -21.20 -6.36
N PHE A 185 20.00 -19.97 -6.83
CA PHE A 185 18.69 -19.53 -7.32
C PHE A 185 18.37 -20.08 -8.71
N ASP A 186 19.38 -20.46 -9.49
CA ASP A 186 19.19 -21.07 -10.82
C ASP A 186 18.36 -22.36 -10.72
N LYS A 187 18.44 -23.06 -9.58
CA LYS A 187 17.66 -24.27 -9.31
C LYS A 187 16.14 -24.01 -9.28
N LEU A 188 15.69 -22.77 -9.12
CA LEU A 188 14.27 -22.40 -9.15
C LEU A 188 13.68 -22.49 -10.56
N THR A 189 14.47 -22.33 -11.62
CA THR A 189 13.95 -22.37 -13.01
C THR A 189 13.41 -23.74 -13.37
N ALA A 190 14.13 -24.80 -13.02
CA ALA A 190 13.76 -26.19 -13.28
C ALA A 190 12.84 -26.83 -12.22
N ALA A 191 12.58 -26.14 -11.11
CA ALA A 191 11.82 -26.70 -9.99
C ALA A 191 10.30 -26.66 -10.21
N ASP A 192 9.62 -27.74 -9.83
CA ASP A 192 8.16 -27.83 -9.90
C ASP A 192 7.46 -27.05 -8.76
N LYS A 193 6.12 -26.94 -8.84
CA LYS A 193 5.31 -26.20 -7.85
C LYS A 193 5.40 -26.79 -6.44
N ILE A 194 5.53 -28.11 -6.28
CA ILE A 194 5.59 -28.79 -4.99
C ILE A 194 6.93 -28.51 -4.33
N GLN A 195 8.02 -28.60 -5.09
CA GLN A 195 9.36 -28.29 -4.63
C GLN A 195 9.52 -26.83 -4.20
N LYS A 196 8.71 -25.94 -4.77
CA LYS A 196 8.65 -24.50 -4.48
C LYS A 196 7.73 -24.13 -3.30
N LYS A 197 6.98 -25.07 -2.72
CA LYS A 197 6.17 -24.79 -1.51
C LYS A 197 7.06 -24.41 -0.32
N PRO A 198 6.53 -23.74 0.72
CA PRO A 198 7.32 -23.37 1.90
C PRO A 198 8.08 -24.54 2.52
N ASP A 199 7.44 -25.70 2.70
CA ASP A 199 8.02 -26.95 3.21
C ASP A 199 8.78 -27.75 2.13
N GLY A 200 8.74 -27.29 0.89
CA GLY A 200 9.35 -27.92 -0.27
C GLY A 200 10.87 -27.78 -0.31
N LYS A 201 11.48 -28.51 -1.23
CA LYS A 201 12.94 -28.58 -1.44
C LYS A 201 13.62 -27.21 -1.60
N PHE A 202 12.92 -26.23 -2.17
CA PHE A 202 13.44 -24.88 -2.44
C PHE A 202 12.65 -23.78 -1.72
N GLY A 203 11.86 -24.11 -0.70
CA GLY A 203 10.95 -23.15 -0.05
C GLY A 203 11.63 -21.88 0.45
N LEU A 204 12.73 -22.01 1.22
CA LEU A 204 13.48 -20.86 1.74
C LEU A 204 14.16 -20.05 0.62
N ILE A 205 14.73 -20.73 -0.37
CA ILE A 205 15.41 -20.09 -1.52
C ILE A 205 14.39 -19.28 -2.32
N LYS A 206 13.21 -19.84 -2.58
CA LYS A 206 12.12 -19.14 -3.26
C LYS A 206 11.61 -17.95 -2.45
N LEU A 207 11.48 -18.08 -1.12
CA LEU A 207 11.06 -16.97 -0.28
C LEU A 207 12.03 -15.77 -0.41
N ALA A 208 13.34 -16.03 -0.37
CA ALA A 208 14.34 -14.99 -0.53
C ALA A 208 14.29 -14.34 -1.92
N ASP A 209 14.11 -15.13 -2.99
CA ASP A 209 13.93 -14.60 -4.36
C ASP A 209 12.65 -13.77 -4.49
N ASP A 210 11.53 -14.27 -3.98
CA ASP A 210 10.23 -13.59 -4.05
C ASP A 210 10.26 -12.24 -3.29
N LEU A 211 10.87 -12.19 -2.10
CA LEU A 211 11.02 -10.95 -1.33
C LEU A 211 12.00 -9.97 -1.97
N ALA A 212 13.10 -10.44 -2.54
CA ALA A 212 14.04 -9.55 -3.22
C ALA A 212 13.47 -8.96 -4.51
N THR A 213 12.67 -9.75 -5.24
CA THR A 213 12.14 -9.37 -6.56
C THR A 213 10.74 -8.76 -6.53
N GLY A 214 10.09 -8.68 -5.36
CA GLY A 214 8.75 -8.13 -5.26
C GLY A 214 7.63 -9.03 -5.78
N LYS A 215 7.81 -10.36 -5.78
CA LYS A 215 6.78 -11.31 -6.26
C LYS A 215 5.74 -11.61 -5.19
N PHE A 216 4.48 -11.22 -5.42
CA PHE A 216 3.39 -11.39 -4.45
C PHE A 216 2.64 -12.72 -4.65
N ARG A 217 2.70 -13.61 -3.67
CA ARG A 217 2.12 -14.95 -3.70
C ARG A 217 0.77 -14.98 -2.99
N THR A 218 -0.18 -15.72 -3.56
CA THR A 218 -1.52 -15.90 -2.96
C THR A 218 -1.46 -16.55 -1.59
N GLY A 219 -2.59 -16.50 -0.91
CA GLY A 219 -2.80 -17.21 0.34
C GLY A 219 -2.06 -16.65 1.54
N GLY A 220 -1.70 -15.36 1.48
CA GLY A 220 -0.93 -14.67 2.51
C GLY A 220 0.49 -15.21 2.68
N ALA A 221 1.00 -15.96 1.70
CA ALA A 221 2.38 -16.46 1.70
C ALA A 221 3.40 -15.31 1.72
N THR A 222 3.14 -14.22 0.98
CA THR A 222 3.99 -13.02 1.02
C THR A 222 3.94 -12.36 2.39
N LYS A 223 2.76 -12.17 3.00
CA LYS A 223 2.64 -11.60 4.34
C LYS A 223 3.40 -12.41 5.39
N ARG A 224 3.24 -13.73 5.37
CA ARG A 224 4.01 -14.63 6.24
C ARG A 224 5.52 -14.43 6.06
N GLY A 225 5.97 -14.33 4.82
CA GLY A 225 7.34 -13.99 4.47
C GLY A 225 7.81 -12.67 5.09
N LEU A 226 6.99 -11.62 5.02
CA LEU A 226 7.28 -10.30 5.58
C LEU A 226 7.37 -10.31 7.11
N TYR A 227 6.52 -11.08 7.81
CA TYR A 227 6.65 -11.24 9.27
C TYR A 227 7.94 -11.95 9.68
N LEU A 228 8.31 -13.02 8.96
CA LEU A 228 9.56 -13.75 9.22
C LEU A 228 10.79 -12.89 8.89
N PHE A 229 10.71 -12.09 7.82
CA PHE A 229 11.69 -11.06 7.51
C PHE A 229 11.82 -10.05 8.66
N ALA A 230 10.71 -9.50 9.14
CA ALA A 230 10.72 -8.56 10.25
C ALA A 230 11.40 -9.12 11.51
N MET A 231 11.14 -10.39 11.85
CA MET A 231 11.79 -11.05 12.98
C MET A 231 13.31 -11.18 12.81
N VAL A 232 13.76 -11.57 11.61
CA VAL A 232 15.17 -11.80 11.29
C VAL A 232 15.97 -10.50 11.22
N PHE A 233 15.36 -9.43 10.70
CA PHE A 233 16.01 -8.12 10.55
C PHE A 233 15.79 -7.20 11.76
N GLY A 234 15.33 -7.73 12.89
CA GLY A 234 15.20 -6.95 14.13
C GLY A 234 14.20 -5.80 14.06
N MET A 235 13.17 -5.93 13.22
CA MET A 235 12.09 -4.96 13.14
C MET A 235 11.18 -5.03 14.37
N THR A 236 10.43 -3.97 14.60
CA THR A 236 9.60 -3.75 15.80
C THR A 236 8.22 -3.23 15.41
N PHE A 237 7.26 -3.32 16.33
CA PHE A 237 5.89 -2.86 16.14
C PHE A 237 5.41 -2.07 17.37
N GLY A 238 4.58 -1.05 17.14
CA GLY A 238 3.94 -0.28 18.21
C GLY A 238 4.89 0.71 18.90
N ALA A 239 4.77 0.88 20.23
CA ALA A 239 5.48 1.91 20.98
C ALA A 239 7.02 1.76 20.98
N SER A 240 7.53 0.56 20.68
CA SER A 240 8.97 0.29 20.54
C SER A 240 9.51 0.58 19.14
N ALA A 241 8.65 0.95 18.19
CA ALA A 241 9.04 1.19 16.82
C ALA A 241 9.60 2.59 16.58
N THR A 242 10.69 2.64 15.82
CA THR A 242 11.24 3.87 15.24
C THR A 242 10.80 3.96 13.78
N ALA A 243 10.96 5.13 13.16
CA ALA A 243 10.66 5.32 11.74
C ALA A 243 11.37 4.31 10.82
N ASP A 244 12.45 3.69 11.29
CA ASP A 244 13.40 2.91 10.53
C ASP A 244 13.20 1.40 10.63
N ASN A 245 12.62 0.94 11.75
CA ASN A 245 12.40 -0.48 12.02
C ASN A 245 10.92 -0.81 12.25
N ASP A 246 10.02 0.15 12.06
CA ASP A 246 8.57 -0.08 12.08
C ASP A 246 8.14 -0.97 10.91
N ILE A 247 7.65 -2.15 11.24
CA ILE A 247 7.04 -3.12 10.32
C ILE A 247 5.81 -2.56 9.59
N GLU A 248 4.91 -1.84 10.27
CA GLU A 248 3.66 -1.34 9.67
C GLU A 248 3.98 -0.35 8.56
N LYS A 249 4.86 0.60 8.86
CA LYS A 249 5.32 1.59 7.89
C LYS A 249 6.17 0.96 6.78
N ASN A 250 7.26 0.29 7.11
CA ASN A 250 8.25 -0.08 6.09
C ASN A 250 7.80 -1.30 5.26
N LEU A 251 7.26 -2.35 5.88
CA LEU A 251 6.89 -3.56 5.15
C LEU A 251 5.46 -3.51 4.61
N PHE A 252 4.49 -3.07 5.41
CA PHE A 252 3.07 -3.21 5.05
C PHE A 252 2.46 -1.98 4.38
N ARG A 253 2.96 -0.78 4.64
CA ARG A 253 2.56 0.45 3.92
C ARG A 253 3.47 0.70 2.72
N ASP A 254 4.76 0.86 2.95
CA ASP A 254 5.66 1.37 1.93
C ASP A 254 6.11 0.28 0.94
N TYR A 255 6.44 -0.94 1.40
CA TYR A 255 6.81 -2.04 0.51
C TYR A 255 5.58 -2.73 -0.08
N TYR A 256 4.70 -3.29 0.75
CA TYR A 256 3.61 -4.16 0.32
C TYR A 256 2.56 -3.40 -0.51
N SER A 257 2.06 -2.24 -0.06
CA SER A 257 1.02 -1.50 -0.79
C SER A 257 1.53 -0.86 -2.08
N ASN A 258 2.76 -0.34 -2.12
CA ASN A 258 3.28 0.38 -3.30
C ASN A 258 3.82 -0.55 -4.38
N ASN A 259 4.48 -1.65 -4.00
CA ASN A 259 5.04 -2.60 -4.98
C ASN A 259 3.98 -3.48 -5.63
N LEU A 260 2.79 -3.54 -5.07
CA LEU A 260 1.72 -4.36 -5.61
C LEU A 260 1.15 -3.83 -6.92
N ILE A 261 1.09 -2.51 -7.10
CA ILE A 261 0.65 -1.91 -8.37
C ILE A 261 1.70 -2.17 -9.46
N ARG A 262 2.99 -2.14 -9.11
CA ARG A 262 4.09 -2.55 -10.01
C ARG A 262 4.10 -4.05 -10.29
N PHE A 263 3.80 -4.88 -9.29
CA PHE A 263 3.71 -6.32 -9.49
C PHE A 263 2.55 -6.71 -10.44
N ILE A 264 1.44 -5.96 -10.42
CA ILE A 264 0.33 -6.11 -11.36
C ILE A 264 0.77 -5.83 -12.82
N THR A 265 1.85 -5.06 -13.07
CA THR A 265 2.28 -4.76 -14.45
C THR A 265 3.01 -5.89 -15.15
N ASP A 266 3.77 -6.69 -14.39
CA ASP A 266 4.69 -7.67 -14.98
C ASP A 266 4.03 -9.04 -15.19
N ASP A 267 3.23 -9.52 -14.23
CA ASP A 267 2.71 -10.90 -14.21
C ASP A 267 1.21 -11.03 -14.59
N CYS A 268 0.48 -9.94 -14.85
CA CYS A 268 -0.88 -10.01 -15.41
C CYS A 268 -0.93 -10.58 -16.85
N ARG A 269 0.22 -10.91 -17.44
CA ARG A 269 0.35 -11.45 -18.80
C ARG A 269 -0.02 -12.94 -18.93
N ASP A 270 0.16 -13.76 -17.90
CA ASP A 270 0.21 -15.24 -18.06
C ASP A 270 -0.81 -16.08 -17.26
N GLY A 271 -1.87 -15.47 -16.71
CA GLY A 271 -2.91 -16.21 -15.99
C GLY A 271 -2.59 -16.39 -14.51
N ALA A 272 -3.33 -15.66 -13.70
CA ALA A 272 -2.90 -15.25 -12.37
C ALA A 272 -3.48 -16.10 -11.21
N GLY A 273 -3.50 -17.42 -11.36
CA GLY A 273 -3.99 -18.32 -10.29
C GLY A 273 -3.08 -18.38 -9.05
N ASP A 274 -1.76 -18.21 -9.23
CA ASP A 274 -0.75 -18.43 -8.20
C ASP A 274 -0.22 -17.13 -7.53
N TYR A 275 -0.66 -15.97 -8.01
CA TYR A 275 -0.18 -14.65 -7.59
C TYR A 275 -1.28 -13.80 -6.94
N GLU A 276 -0.92 -12.99 -5.95
CA GLU A 276 -1.88 -12.09 -5.29
C GLU A 276 -2.30 -11.00 -6.29
N LEU A 277 -3.44 -11.23 -6.92
CA LEU A 277 -3.97 -10.42 -8.02
C LEU A 277 -4.45 -9.03 -7.61
N LEU A 278 -4.87 -8.92 -6.36
CA LEU A 278 -5.38 -7.71 -5.77
C LEU A 278 -4.98 -7.77 -4.29
N PRO A 279 -4.45 -6.70 -3.70
CA PRO A 279 -4.28 -6.69 -2.26
C PRO A 279 -5.65 -6.92 -1.66
N SER A 280 -5.74 -7.80 -0.67
CA SER A 280 -6.88 -7.74 0.26
C SER A 280 -7.05 -6.33 0.89
N GLY A 281 -6.06 -5.45 0.73
CA GLY A 281 -6.10 -4.02 1.06
C GLY A 281 -5.66 -3.73 2.49
N ALA A 282 -5.67 -4.74 3.34
CA ALA A 282 -5.15 -4.66 4.68
C ALA A 282 -3.64 -4.86 4.59
N GLY A 283 -2.86 -3.86 5.04
CA GLY A 283 -1.46 -4.08 5.39
C GLY A 283 -1.40 -5.21 6.43
N ILE A 284 -1.55 -4.86 7.70
CA ILE A 284 -1.75 -5.81 8.78
C ILE A 284 -3.25 -6.11 8.93
N ASN A 285 -3.62 -7.39 8.99
CA ASN A 285 -4.97 -7.83 9.33
C ASN A 285 -5.07 -8.15 10.83
N TYR A 286 -5.49 -7.15 11.62
CA TYR A 286 -5.65 -7.29 13.07
C TYR A 286 -6.75 -8.29 13.50
N LYS A 287 -7.59 -8.76 12.57
CA LYS A 287 -8.55 -9.83 12.84
C LYS A 287 -7.97 -11.21 12.59
N ASN A 288 -6.83 -11.35 11.92
CA ASN A 288 -6.23 -12.65 11.70
C ASN A 288 -5.41 -13.06 12.93
N PHE A 289 -5.76 -14.19 13.55
CA PHE A 289 -5.09 -14.67 14.76
C PHE A 289 -3.59 -14.87 14.54
N ALA A 290 -3.17 -15.39 13.37
CA ALA A 290 -1.77 -15.64 13.08
C ALA A 290 -0.96 -14.34 12.90
N GLU A 291 -1.52 -13.33 12.21
CA GLU A 291 -0.91 -11.99 12.10
C GLU A 291 -0.73 -11.36 13.49
N MET A 292 -1.73 -11.49 14.36
CA MET A 292 -1.67 -10.98 15.73
C MET A 292 -0.63 -11.68 16.59
N ILE A 293 -0.49 -13.00 16.45
CA ILE A 293 0.58 -13.75 17.12
C ILE A 293 1.96 -13.33 16.60
N TYR A 294 2.12 -13.11 15.30
CA TYR A 294 3.38 -12.62 14.75
C TYR A 294 3.74 -11.24 15.32
N LEU A 295 2.79 -10.29 15.32
CA LEU A 295 2.99 -8.96 15.88
C LEU A 295 3.33 -8.97 17.37
N TYR A 296 2.62 -9.79 18.15
CA TYR A 296 2.90 -9.97 19.58
C TYR A 296 4.37 -10.35 19.81
N HIS A 297 4.89 -11.33 19.07
CA HIS A 297 6.28 -11.76 19.22
C HIS A 297 7.28 -10.76 18.63
N ILE A 298 6.93 -10.03 17.57
CA ILE A 298 7.76 -8.96 17.01
C ILE A 298 7.95 -7.82 18.02
N ALA A 299 6.90 -7.47 18.76
CA ALA A 299 6.92 -6.45 19.81
C ALA A 299 7.75 -6.85 21.05
N ARG A 300 8.04 -8.15 21.24
CA ARG A 300 8.79 -8.67 22.39
C ARG A 300 10.30 -8.59 22.19
N ASP A 301 11.01 -8.44 23.31
CA ASP A 301 12.46 -8.48 23.37
C ASP A 301 12.95 -9.95 23.42
N TYR A 302 12.85 -10.61 22.27
CA TYR A 302 13.32 -11.98 22.06
C TYR A 302 14.32 -12.03 20.92
N SER A 303 15.18 -13.05 20.92
CA SER A 303 16.04 -13.32 19.77
C SER A 303 15.18 -13.61 18.52
N PRO A 304 15.67 -13.34 17.30
CA PRO A 304 14.94 -13.68 16.08
C PRO A 304 14.47 -15.15 16.02
N GLN A 305 15.32 -16.08 16.45
CA GLN A 305 15.02 -17.52 16.49
C GLN A 305 13.87 -17.81 17.48
N ASP A 306 13.91 -17.20 18.65
CA ASP A 306 12.85 -17.35 19.66
C ASP A 306 11.53 -16.74 19.19
N LYS A 307 11.55 -15.59 18.51
CA LYS A 307 10.34 -14.99 17.91
C LYS A 307 9.70 -15.95 16.90
N ILE A 308 10.50 -16.56 16.04
CA ILE A 308 10.02 -17.54 15.04
C ILE A 308 9.47 -18.78 15.73
N LYS A 309 10.22 -19.35 16.68
CA LYS A 309 9.83 -20.55 17.41
C LYS A 309 8.55 -20.36 18.22
N PHE A 310 8.48 -19.31 19.03
CA PHE A 310 7.35 -19.05 19.91
C PHE A 310 6.08 -18.68 19.13
N SER A 311 6.20 -17.86 18.08
CA SER A 311 5.05 -17.58 17.21
C SER A 311 4.55 -18.84 16.50
N ALA A 312 5.45 -19.66 15.94
CA ALA A 312 5.06 -20.92 15.29
C ALA A 312 4.46 -21.94 16.26
N GLN A 313 4.94 -21.99 17.51
CA GLN A 313 4.33 -22.84 18.54
C GLN A 313 2.95 -22.33 18.94
N MET A 314 2.81 -21.04 19.22
CA MET A 314 1.54 -20.46 19.65
C MET A 314 0.46 -20.58 18.57
N ILE A 315 0.80 -20.34 17.29
CA ILE A 315 -0.10 -20.58 16.15
C ILE A 315 -0.56 -22.04 16.13
N ARG A 316 0.36 -22.99 16.30
CA ARG A 316 0.03 -24.42 16.33
C ARG A 316 -0.83 -24.82 17.52
N ASP A 317 -0.72 -24.12 18.63
CA ASP A 317 -1.48 -24.43 19.83
C ASP A 317 -2.92 -23.89 19.79
N VAL A 318 -3.16 -22.77 19.10
CA VAL A 318 -4.49 -22.15 19.01
C VAL A 318 -5.25 -22.54 17.77
N GLN A 319 -4.56 -22.97 16.70
CA GLN A 319 -5.22 -23.39 15.47
C GLN A 319 -6.23 -24.52 15.76
N SER A 320 -7.41 -24.42 15.16
CA SER A 320 -8.41 -25.49 15.17
C SER A 320 -8.62 -26.04 13.76
N ASP A 321 -8.87 -27.35 13.71
CA ASP A 321 -9.29 -28.07 12.51
C ASP A 321 -10.82 -28.05 12.31
N ASP A 322 -11.55 -27.47 13.25
CA ASP A 322 -13.00 -27.37 13.23
C ASP A 322 -13.45 -26.33 12.22
N THR A 323 -14.57 -26.57 11.54
CA THR A 323 -15.21 -25.53 10.72
C THR A 323 -15.71 -24.39 11.61
N PRO A 324 -15.64 -23.12 11.18
CA PRO A 324 -15.95 -21.97 12.00
C PRO A 324 -17.28 -22.13 12.71
N GLN A 325 -17.28 -22.10 14.04
CA GLN A 325 -18.52 -21.91 14.81
C GLN A 325 -18.87 -20.41 14.73
N GLU A 326 -20.13 -20.07 14.48
CA GLU A 326 -20.65 -18.70 14.38
C GLU A 326 -20.55 -17.86 15.69
N SER A 327 -19.62 -18.17 16.61
CA SER A 327 -19.71 -17.74 18.01
C SER A 327 -18.51 -17.01 18.62
N ALA A 328 -17.50 -16.59 17.86
CA ALA A 328 -16.64 -15.52 18.37
C ALA A 328 -17.43 -14.21 18.24
N GLN A 329 -17.69 -13.52 19.36
CA GLN A 329 -18.39 -12.23 19.37
C GLN A 329 -17.85 -11.34 18.23
N ALA A 330 -18.69 -11.05 17.24
CA ALA A 330 -18.29 -10.30 16.06
C ALA A 330 -18.03 -8.83 16.44
N HIS A 331 -16.83 -8.56 16.95
CA HIS A 331 -16.38 -7.22 17.27
C HIS A 331 -15.85 -6.52 16.01
N ASP A 332 -16.03 -5.22 15.95
CA ASP A 332 -15.49 -4.43 14.86
C ASP A 332 -13.94 -4.41 14.87
N THR A 333 -13.26 -4.26 13.74
CA THR A 333 -11.78 -4.29 13.66
C THR A 333 -11.12 -3.22 14.55
N ALA A 334 -11.82 -2.11 14.80
CA ALA A 334 -11.40 -1.06 15.74
C ALA A 334 -11.16 -1.59 17.16
N PHE A 335 -11.96 -2.57 17.60
CA PHE A 335 -11.77 -3.27 18.85
C PHE A 335 -10.39 -3.94 18.88
N TYR A 336 -10.06 -4.74 17.87
CA TYR A 336 -8.80 -5.47 17.81
C TYR A 336 -7.57 -4.53 17.69
N ARG A 337 -7.66 -3.42 16.95
CA ARG A 337 -6.55 -2.45 16.81
C ARG A 337 -6.31 -1.64 18.09
N ASN A 338 -7.37 -1.09 18.70
CA ASN A 338 -7.24 -0.25 19.88
C ASN A 338 -6.76 -1.03 21.11
N PHE A 339 -7.00 -2.34 21.14
CA PHE A 339 -6.51 -3.23 22.20
C PHE A 339 -5.06 -3.69 22.02
N CYS A 340 -4.42 -3.50 20.85
CA CYS A 340 -3.08 -4.01 20.56
C CYS A 340 -2.03 -3.60 21.62
N GLY A 341 -2.10 -2.38 22.15
CA GLY A 341 -1.18 -1.94 23.21
C GLY A 341 -1.34 -2.74 24.50
N GLU A 342 -2.57 -2.87 25.01
CA GLU A 342 -2.84 -3.54 26.28
C GLU A 342 -2.67 -5.06 26.22
N ILE A 343 -2.99 -5.68 25.07
CA ILE A 343 -2.85 -7.13 24.91
C ILE A 343 -1.39 -7.55 24.67
N PHE A 344 -0.56 -6.69 24.08
CA PHE A 344 0.84 -7.03 23.82
C PHE A 344 1.70 -7.01 25.07
N ASP A 345 1.29 -6.28 26.11
CA ASP A 345 1.93 -6.31 27.42
C ASP A 345 1.64 -7.60 28.21
N LYS A 346 0.55 -8.31 27.90
CA LYS A 346 0.14 -9.53 28.60
C LYS A 346 1.17 -10.67 28.47
N PRO A 347 1.40 -11.48 29.53
CA PRO A 347 2.24 -12.67 29.45
C PRO A 347 1.80 -13.64 28.33
N PRO A 348 2.72 -14.44 27.76
CA PRO A 348 2.40 -15.30 26.61
C PRO A 348 1.21 -16.24 26.82
N ALA A 349 1.02 -16.77 28.04
CA ALA A 349 -0.10 -17.64 28.38
C ALA A 349 -1.45 -16.90 28.35
N GLU A 350 -1.50 -15.68 28.89
CA GLU A 350 -2.71 -14.85 28.89
C GLU A 350 -3.03 -14.36 27.47
N PHE A 351 -2.02 -13.95 26.71
CA PHE A 351 -2.22 -13.55 25.32
C PHE A 351 -2.74 -14.73 24.48
N LYS A 352 -2.18 -15.93 24.66
CA LYS A 352 -2.66 -17.14 23.97
C LYS A 352 -4.13 -17.45 24.31
N ALA A 353 -4.50 -17.37 25.59
CA ALA A 353 -5.89 -17.55 26.02
C ALA A 353 -6.81 -16.49 25.38
N PHE A 354 -6.39 -15.23 25.40
CA PHE A 354 -7.12 -14.14 24.74
C PHE A 354 -7.33 -14.41 23.24
N VAL A 355 -6.30 -14.88 22.52
CA VAL A 355 -6.42 -15.22 21.10
C VAL A 355 -7.43 -16.35 20.90
N ALA A 356 -7.35 -17.43 21.66
CA ALA A 356 -8.25 -18.57 21.55
C ALA A 356 -9.72 -18.21 21.87
N GLU A 357 -9.95 -17.23 22.76
CA GLU A 357 -11.29 -16.79 23.16
C GLU A 357 -11.90 -15.76 22.18
N ASN A 358 -11.08 -14.92 21.55
CA ASN A 358 -11.55 -13.73 20.82
C ASN A 358 -11.36 -13.78 19.30
N TYR A 359 -10.66 -14.79 18.77
CA TYR A 359 -10.39 -14.95 17.34
C TYR A 359 -10.86 -16.32 16.85
N ASP A 360 -11.42 -16.35 15.63
CA ASP A 360 -11.57 -17.57 14.85
C ASP A 360 -10.18 -18.09 14.42
N CYS A 361 -9.77 -19.18 15.06
CA CYS A 361 -8.52 -19.87 14.79
C CYS A 361 -8.71 -21.06 13.82
N SER A 362 -9.86 -21.17 13.15
CA SER A 362 -10.13 -22.21 12.18
C SER A 362 -9.25 -22.09 10.94
N THR A 363 -8.71 -23.23 10.51
CA THR A 363 -7.97 -23.36 9.25
C THR A 363 -8.77 -24.10 8.18
N ARG A 364 -10.09 -24.20 8.35
CA ARG A 364 -11.02 -24.78 7.38
C ARG A 364 -12.15 -23.82 7.03
N ALA A 365 -12.61 -23.87 5.79
CA ALA A 365 -13.81 -23.18 5.35
C ALA A 365 -14.71 -24.13 4.57
N ILE A 366 -15.99 -23.80 4.45
CA ILE A 366 -16.92 -24.53 3.58
C ILE A 366 -16.92 -23.89 2.20
N ASP A 367 -16.69 -24.69 1.16
CA ASP A 367 -16.82 -24.26 -0.23
C ASP A 367 -18.30 -23.92 -0.48
N PRO A 368 -18.66 -22.66 -0.82
CA PRO A 368 -20.04 -22.26 -1.01
C PRO A 368 -20.73 -22.94 -2.21
N LYS A 369 -19.96 -23.45 -3.18
CA LYS A 369 -20.47 -24.12 -4.37
C LYS A 369 -20.66 -25.61 -4.14
N SER A 370 -19.70 -26.25 -3.45
CA SER A 370 -19.72 -27.70 -3.25
C SER A 370 -20.22 -28.15 -1.88
N GLY A 371 -20.37 -27.23 -0.92
CA GLY A 371 -20.73 -27.52 0.47
C GLY A 371 -19.68 -28.34 1.23
N LYS A 372 -18.46 -28.49 0.69
CA LYS A 372 -17.41 -29.34 1.27
C LYS A 372 -16.39 -28.51 2.05
N PRO A 373 -15.87 -29.01 3.17
CA PRO A 373 -14.76 -28.36 3.85
C PRO A 373 -13.50 -28.39 2.99
N TYR A 374 -12.78 -27.27 2.94
CA TYR A 374 -11.47 -27.15 2.34
C TYR A 374 -10.52 -26.40 3.28
N ALA A 375 -9.23 -26.69 3.19
CA ALA A 375 -8.22 -26.01 4.00
C ALA A 375 -7.99 -24.59 3.48
N ILE A 376 -7.92 -23.63 4.40
CA ILE A 376 -7.54 -22.25 4.12
C ILE A 376 -6.16 -21.98 4.72
N GLY A 377 -5.35 -21.15 4.07
CA GLY A 377 -4.04 -20.76 4.63
C GLY A 377 -4.21 -20.04 5.97
N LEU A 378 -3.23 -20.16 6.88
CA LEU A 378 -3.20 -19.49 8.19
C LEU A 378 -3.45 -17.97 8.08
N MET A 379 -2.87 -17.37 7.05
CA MET A 379 -2.96 -15.94 6.74
C MET A 379 -4.19 -15.59 5.90
N GLN A 380 -4.95 -16.61 5.45
CA GLN A 380 -6.20 -16.46 4.71
C GLN A 380 -7.44 -16.58 5.59
N ALA A 381 -7.32 -16.99 6.85
CA ALA A 381 -8.46 -17.09 7.75
C ALA A 381 -9.20 -15.76 7.79
N GLN A 382 -10.29 -15.71 7.01
CA GLN A 382 -11.16 -14.58 6.83
C GLN A 382 -12.07 -14.55 8.04
N LEU A 383 -11.62 -13.90 9.10
CA LEU A 383 -12.56 -13.25 10.01
C LEU A 383 -13.19 -12.10 9.26
N GLU A 384 -14.25 -12.47 8.55
CA GLU A 384 -15.32 -11.63 8.08
C GLU A 384 -14.84 -10.30 7.49
N GLN A 385 -14.57 -10.36 6.18
CA GLN A 385 -14.85 -9.23 5.31
C GLN A 385 -16.29 -8.71 5.43
N ARG A 386 -17.16 -9.18 6.35
CA ARG A 386 -18.51 -8.68 6.52
C ARG A 386 -18.52 -7.16 6.70
N THR A 387 -17.57 -6.56 7.42
CA THR A 387 -17.49 -5.09 7.50
C THR A 387 -17.16 -4.46 6.15
N ALA A 388 -16.07 -4.89 5.48
CA ALA A 388 -15.67 -4.36 4.18
C ALA A 388 -16.73 -4.63 3.09
N GLN A 389 -17.37 -5.80 3.10
CA GLN A 389 -18.48 -6.18 2.24
C GLN A 389 -19.77 -5.42 2.56
N ALA A 390 -20.06 -5.13 3.82
CA ALA A 390 -21.23 -4.34 4.20
C ALA A 390 -21.02 -2.89 3.74
N VAL A 391 -19.84 -2.33 4.01
CA VAL A 391 -19.42 -1.01 3.52
C VAL A 391 -19.46 -0.95 1.99
N HIS A 392 -18.90 -1.97 1.33
CA HIS A 392 -18.91 -2.06 -0.14
C HIS A 392 -20.32 -2.17 -0.70
N ARG A 393 -21.18 -3.01 -0.11
CA ARG A 393 -22.59 -3.14 -0.53
C ARG A 393 -23.37 -1.86 -0.26
N GLU A 394 -23.11 -1.16 0.84
CA GLU A 394 -23.72 0.13 1.14
C GLU A 394 -23.34 1.18 0.09
N LEU A 395 -22.06 1.28 -0.24
CA LEU A 395 -21.56 2.19 -1.26
C LEU A 395 -22.04 1.80 -2.68
N LEU A 396 -22.07 0.50 -2.99
CA LEU A 396 -22.58 0.00 -4.27
C LEU A 396 -24.06 0.32 -4.44
N ARG A 397 -24.88 0.15 -3.39
CA ARG A 397 -26.30 0.57 -3.42
C ARG A 397 -26.45 2.07 -3.68
N LYS A 398 -25.56 2.90 -3.12
CA LYS A 398 -25.56 4.35 -3.40
C LYS A 398 -25.24 4.62 -4.87
N LEU A 399 -24.30 3.88 -5.48
CA LEU A 399 -24.01 3.99 -6.90
C LEU A 399 -25.20 3.52 -7.76
N GLU A 400 -25.83 2.40 -7.41
CA GLU A 400 -27.01 1.85 -8.10
C GLU A 400 -28.22 2.78 -8.06
N THR A 401 -28.31 3.70 -7.08
CA THR A 401 -29.35 4.75 -7.09
C THR A 401 -29.10 5.84 -8.13
N LEU A 402 -27.90 5.93 -8.69
CA LEU A 402 -27.49 6.96 -9.66
C LEU A 402 -27.39 6.39 -11.07
N THR A 403 -26.81 5.19 -11.24
CA THR A 403 -26.59 4.58 -12.56
C THR A 403 -26.59 3.05 -12.49
N ALA A 404 -26.83 2.39 -13.61
CA ALA A 404 -26.68 0.95 -13.72
C ALA A 404 -25.19 0.56 -13.75
N LEU A 405 -24.81 -0.54 -13.08
CA LEU A 405 -23.40 -0.93 -12.96
C LEU A 405 -22.72 -1.28 -14.29
N ASP A 406 -23.49 -1.59 -15.33
CA ASP A 406 -23.01 -1.82 -16.69
C ASP A 406 -22.85 -0.54 -17.51
N GLU A 407 -23.40 0.58 -17.06
CA GLU A 407 -23.21 1.92 -17.62
C GLU A 407 -22.02 2.66 -16.99
N CYS A 408 -21.47 2.14 -15.89
CA CYS A 408 -20.25 2.62 -15.25
C CYS A 408 -19.01 2.47 -16.15
N ASP A 409 -18.65 3.51 -16.92
CA ASP A 409 -17.48 3.49 -17.82
C ASP A 409 -16.38 4.54 -17.53
N TYR A 410 -16.39 5.17 -16.35
CA TYR A 410 -15.26 6.02 -15.93
C TYR A 410 -13.96 5.21 -15.86
N GLY A 411 -13.11 5.34 -16.86
CA GLY A 411 -11.72 4.88 -16.82
C GLY A 411 -10.84 5.88 -16.10
N LEU A 412 -9.53 5.65 -16.08
CA LEU A 412 -8.60 6.76 -15.86
C LEU A 412 -8.73 7.73 -17.05
N TRP A 413 -8.61 9.03 -16.80
CA TRP A 413 -8.71 10.04 -17.86
C TRP A 413 -7.51 9.98 -18.84
N PHE A 414 -6.35 9.51 -18.35
CA PHE A 414 -5.06 9.52 -19.03
C PHE A 414 -4.57 8.10 -19.41
N VAL A 415 -5.40 7.29 -20.06
CA VAL A 415 -4.98 5.92 -20.45
C VAL A 415 -4.13 5.91 -21.72
N GLU A 416 -4.29 6.92 -22.57
CA GLU A 416 -3.62 7.04 -23.87
C GLU A 416 -2.57 8.17 -23.88
N VAL A 417 -1.83 8.31 -22.79
CA VAL A 417 -0.79 9.36 -22.66
C VAL A 417 0.25 9.25 -23.77
N ASP A 418 0.55 8.04 -24.25
CA ASP A 418 1.44 7.75 -25.37
C ASP A 418 0.93 8.27 -26.72
N LYS A 419 -0.38 8.52 -26.85
CA LYS A 419 -1.03 9.03 -28.06
C LYS A 419 -1.23 10.54 -28.07
N LEU A 420 -0.86 11.25 -27.00
CA LEU A 420 -0.91 12.70 -26.95
C LEU A 420 0.08 13.29 -27.98
N HIS A 421 -0.44 14.12 -28.89
CA HIS A 421 0.30 14.67 -30.04
C HIS A 421 1.54 15.48 -29.62
N GLU A 422 1.50 16.05 -28.42
CA GLU A 422 2.61 16.74 -27.76
C GLU A 422 2.77 16.15 -26.35
N ASN A 423 3.57 15.10 -26.23
CA ASN A 423 3.90 14.52 -24.94
C ASN A 423 5.37 14.80 -24.57
N PRO A 424 5.63 15.69 -23.59
CA PRO A 424 6.99 16.01 -23.17
C PRO A 424 7.72 14.84 -22.49
N LEU A 425 7.02 13.73 -22.22
CA LEU A 425 7.56 12.54 -21.56
C LEU A 425 7.94 11.42 -22.53
N ARG A 426 7.68 11.57 -23.84
CA ARG A 426 7.84 10.47 -24.80
C ARG A 426 9.25 9.86 -24.79
N ASP A 427 10.26 10.69 -24.63
CA ASP A 427 11.67 10.31 -24.60
C ASP A 427 12.23 10.14 -23.17
N ALA A 428 11.37 10.25 -22.15
CA ALA A 428 11.79 10.15 -20.76
C ALA A 428 12.13 8.68 -20.38
N PRO A 429 13.12 8.44 -19.52
CA PRO A 429 13.48 7.09 -19.07
C PRO A 429 12.29 6.33 -18.50
N HIS A 430 12.16 5.02 -18.79
CA HIS A 430 11.07 4.19 -18.27
C HIS A 430 9.65 4.67 -18.61
N PHE A 431 9.48 5.59 -19.58
CA PHE A 431 8.17 6.10 -19.97
C PHE A 431 7.23 5.00 -20.48
N LYS A 432 7.76 4.00 -21.19
CA LYS A 432 6.98 2.82 -21.61
C LYS A 432 6.43 2.05 -20.41
N ASP A 433 7.25 1.79 -19.40
CA ASP A 433 6.85 1.08 -18.18
C ASP A 433 5.77 1.86 -17.43
N PHE A 434 5.89 3.19 -17.40
CA PHE A 434 4.87 4.09 -16.86
C PHE A 434 3.54 4.01 -17.63
N CYS A 435 3.56 4.01 -18.97
CA CYS A 435 2.35 3.82 -19.78
C CYS A 435 1.70 2.44 -19.54
N GLU A 436 2.49 1.39 -19.37
CA GLU A 436 1.98 0.06 -19.04
C GLU A 436 1.31 0.04 -17.65
N LEU A 437 1.91 0.70 -16.65
CA LEU A 437 1.34 0.88 -15.32
C LEU A 437 -0.04 1.57 -15.38
N LEU A 438 -0.15 2.64 -16.15
CA LEU A 438 -1.40 3.37 -16.37
C LEU A 438 -2.50 2.51 -16.97
N ASN A 439 -2.17 1.76 -18.02
CA ASN A 439 -3.10 0.85 -18.67
C ASN A 439 -3.62 -0.23 -17.71
N ASN A 440 -2.74 -0.77 -16.86
CA ASN A 440 -3.14 -1.80 -15.90
C ASN A 440 -3.98 -1.23 -14.75
N ALA A 441 -3.62 -0.04 -14.23
CA ALA A 441 -4.45 0.66 -13.26
C ALA A 441 -5.86 0.93 -13.81
N ASN A 442 -5.98 1.33 -15.07
CA ASN A 442 -7.27 1.54 -15.73
C ASN A 442 -8.08 0.23 -15.91
N ARG A 443 -7.43 -0.86 -16.33
CA ARG A 443 -8.09 -2.18 -16.40
C ARG A 443 -8.59 -2.63 -15.03
N LEU A 444 -7.82 -2.35 -13.98
CA LEU A 444 -8.20 -2.62 -12.61
C LEU A 444 -9.47 -1.86 -12.25
N LEU A 445 -9.49 -0.55 -12.53
CA LEU A 445 -10.62 0.34 -12.24
C LEU A 445 -11.91 -0.11 -12.95
N LYS A 446 -11.82 -0.43 -14.24
CA LYS A 446 -12.95 -0.89 -15.08
C LYS A 446 -13.37 -2.35 -14.84
N SER A 447 -12.67 -3.09 -14.00
CA SER A 447 -12.93 -4.51 -13.80
C SER A 447 -14.23 -4.73 -13.02
N LYS A 448 -15.22 -5.39 -13.65
CA LYS A 448 -16.46 -5.82 -12.99
C LYS A 448 -16.23 -6.71 -11.76
N ARG A 449 -15.06 -7.37 -11.66
CA ARG A 449 -14.68 -8.15 -10.48
C ARG A 449 -14.61 -7.29 -9.21
N ASN A 450 -14.41 -5.98 -9.32
CA ASN A 450 -14.40 -5.09 -8.17
C ASN A 450 -15.80 -4.95 -7.55
N PHE A 451 -16.85 -4.86 -8.36
CA PHE A 451 -18.23 -4.66 -7.88
C PHE A 451 -18.86 -5.93 -7.30
N ASP A 452 -18.48 -7.12 -7.79
CA ASP A 452 -19.06 -8.41 -7.39
C ASP A 452 -18.10 -9.26 -6.52
N SER A 453 -17.09 -8.62 -5.92
CA SER A 453 -16.10 -9.37 -5.15
C SER A 453 -16.65 -9.81 -3.81
N ARG A 454 -16.71 -11.14 -3.61
CA ARG A 454 -16.80 -11.73 -2.25
C ARG A 454 -15.57 -11.41 -1.42
N ASN A 455 -14.45 -11.06 -2.06
CA ASN A 455 -13.22 -10.61 -1.44
C ASN A 455 -13.02 -9.12 -1.75
N VAL A 456 -13.80 -8.23 -1.12
CA VAL A 456 -13.66 -6.78 -1.22
C VAL A 456 -12.23 -6.39 -0.88
N THR A 457 -11.66 -5.52 -1.69
CA THR A 457 -10.31 -4.99 -1.55
C THR A 457 -10.36 -3.48 -1.36
N ARG A 458 -9.26 -2.89 -0.87
CA ARG A 458 -9.10 -1.43 -0.82
C ARG A 458 -9.34 -0.80 -2.20
N THR A 459 -8.77 -1.40 -3.23
CA THR A 459 -8.92 -0.95 -4.62
C THR A 459 -10.37 -1.08 -5.10
N ALA A 460 -11.09 -2.16 -4.74
CA ALA A 460 -12.49 -2.31 -5.10
C ALA A 460 -13.35 -1.20 -4.48
N LEU A 461 -13.17 -0.90 -3.19
CA LEU A 461 -13.86 0.21 -2.54
C LEU A 461 -13.51 1.57 -3.14
N LEU A 462 -12.23 1.81 -3.42
CA LEU A 462 -11.77 3.04 -4.06
C LEU A 462 -12.38 3.19 -5.47
N ALA A 463 -12.48 2.09 -6.22
CA ALA A 463 -13.16 2.06 -7.50
C ALA A 463 -14.64 2.42 -7.34
N VAL A 464 -15.41 1.70 -6.51
CA VAL A 464 -16.85 2.00 -6.34
C VAL A 464 -17.06 3.44 -5.86
N TYR A 465 -16.22 3.94 -4.95
CA TYR A 465 -16.28 5.33 -4.51
C TYR A 465 -16.02 6.31 -5.63
N TYR A 466 -14.98 6.06 -6.45
CA TYR A 466 -14.65 6.88 -7.60
C TYR A 466 -15.83 6.99 -8.58
N TYR A 467 -16.46 5.85 -8.93
CA TYR A 467 -17.65 5.84 -9.78
C TYR A 467 -18.82 6.60 -9.14
N TRP A 468 -19.09 6.33 -7.87
CA TRP A 468 -20.17 7.00 -7.12
C TRP A 468 -19.95 8.51 -7.04
N HIS A 469 -18.73 8.94 -6.72
CA HIS A 469 -18.37 10.35 -6.60
C HIS A 469 -18.56 11.08 -7.93
N ASN A 470 -18.09 10.50 -9.03
CA ASN A 470 -18.23 11.11 -10.36
C ASN A 470 -19.71 11.21 -10.78
N GLU A 471 -20.48 10.12 -10.65
CA GLU A 471 -21.91 10.14 -10.98
C GLU A 471 -22.69 11.13 -10.12
N PHE A 472 -22.46 11.12 -8.81
CA PHE A 472 -23.16 12.01 -7.89
C PHE A 472 -22.94 13.47 -8.25
N HIS A 473 -21.69 13.86 -8.56
CA HIS A 473 -21.37 15.23 -8.95
C HIS A 473 -21.79 15.59 -10.38
N ASN A 474 -21.86 14.62 -11.30
CA ASN A 474 -22.35 14.84 -12.65
C ASN A 474 -23.88 15.08 -12.68
N GLN A 475 -24.64 14.35 -11.87
CA GLN A 475 -26.12 14.44 -11.86
C GLN A 475 -26.69 15.57 -11.01
N SER A 476 -25.96 16.03 -9.99
CA SER A 476 -26.49 16.93 -8.97
C SER A 476 -26.59 18.40 -9.39
N GLU A 477 -26.27 18.74 -10.65
CA GLU A 477 -26.07 20.12 -11.13
C GLU A 477 -25.16 20.96 -10.20
N LEU A 478 -24.40 20.29 -9.32
CA LEU A 478 -23.48 20.95 -8.41
C LEU A 478 -22.41 21.64 -9.26
N LYS A 479 -22.13 22.90 -8.93
CA LYS A 479 -21.09 23.67 -9.62
C LYS A 479 -19.81 22.85 -9.65
N ARG A 480 -19.11 22.87 -10.80
CA ARG A 480 -17.74 22.38 -10.93
C ARG A 480 -16.93 22.82 -9.72
N TRP A 481 -16.08 21.93 -9.20
CA TRP A 481 -15.20 22.22 -8.09
C TRP A 481 -14.43 23.51 -8.36
N THR A 482 -14.15 24.31 -7.33
CA THR A 482 -13.47 25.59 -7.56
C THR A 482 -12.08 25.36 -8.13
N ASN A 483 -11.29 24.54 -7.44
CA ASN A 483 -9.94 24.15 -7.82
C ASN A 483 -9.72 22.66 -7.52
N PHE A 484 -8.58 22.17 -7.98
CA PHE A 484 -8.09 20.84 -7.64
C PHE A 484 -7.97 20.62 -6.12
N ALA A 485 -7.53 21.60 -5.33
CA ALA A 485 -7.35 21.43 -3.88
C ALA A 485 -8.70 21.14 -3.18
N GLU A 486 -9.75 21.89 -3.50
CA GLU A 486 -11.10 21.67 -2.97
C GLU A 486 -11.62 20.28 -3.33
N HIS A 487 -11.48 19.90 -4.60
CA HIS A 487 -11.85 18.56 -5.07
C HIS A 487 -11.07 17.47 -4.33
N PHE A 488 -9.74 17.59 -4.26
CA PHE A 488 -8.89 16.60 -3.62
C PHE A 488 -9.25 16.43 -2.14
N ARG A 489 -9.53 17.52 -1.40
CA ARG A 489 -10.00 17.44 -0.01
C ARG A 489 -11.33 16.71 0.11
N ALA A 490 -12.32 17.09 -0.68
CA ALA A 490 -13.64 16.48 -0.62
C ALA A 490 -13.60 14.99 -0.99
N PHE A 491 -12.88 14.65 -2.05
CA PHE A 491 -12.66 13.27 -2.47
C PHE A 491 -11.93 12.49 -1.37
N LYS A 492 -10.84 13.04 -0.83
CA LYS A 492 -10.06 12.41 0.24
C LYS A 492 -10.88 12.17 1.50
N ASP A 493 -11.60 13.18 1.99
CA ASP A 493 -12.42 13.07 3.20
C ASP A 493 -13.54 12.04 3.00
N GLY A 494 -14.22 12.10 1.86
CA GLY A 494 -15.29 11.17 1.55
C GLY A 494 -14.82 9.73 1.35
N VAL A 495 -13.71 9.51 0.64
CA VAL A 495 -13.19 8.14 0.44
C VAL A 495 -12.56 7.60 1.71
N ASN A 496 -11.85 8.42 2.49
CA ASN A 496 -11.26 8.00 3.76
C ASN A 496 -12.32 7.53 4.74
N PHE A 497 -13.48 8.19 4.79
CA PHE A 497 -14.60 7.70 5.58
C PHE A 497 -14.96 6.24 5.24
N TRP A 498 -15.03 5.88 3.96
CA TRP A 498 -15.35 4.51 3.54
C TRP A 498 -14.19 3.54 3.75
N LEU A 499 -12.97 3.96 3.41
CA LEU A 499 -11.77 3.15 3.57
C LEU A 499 -11.52 2.84 5.05
N GLU A 500 -11.62 3.82 5.93
CA GLU A 500 -11.44 3.64 7.38
C GLU A 500 -12.55 2.80 8.00
N ARG A 501 -13.81 2.98 7.58
CA ARG A 501 -14.93 2.07 7.96
C ARG A 501 -14.70 0.63 7.51
N ALA A 502 -13.99 0.44 6.40
CA ALA A 502 -13.56 -0.87 5.92
C ALA A 502 -12.17 -1.28 6.44
N PHE A 503 -11.54 -0.47 7.30
CA PHE A 503 -10.21 -0.67 7.89
C PHE A 503 -9.07 -0.77 6.89
N TYR A 504 -9.23 -0.09 5.77
CA TYR A 504 -8.16 0.11 4.80
C TYR A 504 -7.37 1.37 5.10
N GLN A 505 -6.14 1.39 4.59
CA GLN A 505 -5.29 2.57 4.64
C GLN A 505 -6.01 3.74 3.96
N PRO A 506 -6.03 4.94 4.58
CA PRO A 506 -6.53 6.15 3.96
C PRO A 506 -5.82 6.43 2.62
N LEU A 507 -6.37 7.37 1.86
CA LEU A 507 -5.77 7.89 0.65
C LEU A 507 -4.39 8.51 0.95
N ASP A 508 -3.38 8.07 0.22
CA ASP A 508 -1.98 8.48 0.37
C ASP A 508 -1.49 9.15 -0.91
N THR A 509 -0.92 10.36 -0.79
CA THR A 509 -0.33 11.08 -1.94
C THR A 509 0.91 10.40 -2.50
N LYS A 510 1.48 9.45 -1.74
CA LYS A 510 2.57 8.56 -2.16
C LYS A 510 2.07 7.25 -2.76
N ASN A 511 0.76 7.04 -2.89
CA ASN A 511 0.24 5.89 -3.61
C ASN A 511 -0.11 6.31 -5.05
N PHE A 512 0.48 5.62 -6.03
CA PHE A 512 0.27 5.93 -7.44
C PHE A 512 -1.20 5.83 -7.86
N PHE A 513 -1.88 4.75 -7.44
CA PHE A 513 -3.27 4.49 -7.84
C PHE A 513 -4.21 5.52 -7.21
N ASP A 514 -3.96 5.91 -5.97
CA ASP A 514 -4.72 6.95 -5.27
C ASP A 514 -4.66 8.30 -6.01
N ILE A 515 -3.47 8.78 -6.35
CA ILE A 515 -3.33 10.02 -7.11
C ILE A 515 -3.96 9.88 -8.50
N ALA A 516 -3.80 8.72 -9.14
CA ALA A 516 -4.35 8.48 -10.46
C ALA A 516 -5.88 8.57 -10.49
N VAL A 517 -6.58 8.01 -9.50
CA VAL A 517 -8.05 8.11 -9.44
C VAL A 517 -8.54 9.51 -9.10
N VAL A 518 -7.83 10.26 -8.23
CA VAL A 518 -8.24 11.64 -7.89
C VAL A 518 -8.00 12.59 -9.06
N PHE A 519 -6.86 12.49 -9.73
CA PHE A 519 -6.61 13.27 -10.95
C PHE A 519 -7.63 12.97 -12.04
N SER A 520 -7.98 11.68 -12.22
CA SER A 520 -9.02 11.30 -13.19
C SER A 520 -10.37 11.89 -12.80
N SER A 521 -10.76 11.79 -11.52
CA SER A 521 -12.04 12.32 -11.04
C SER A 521 -12.14 13.83 -11.24
N TYR A 522 -11.09 14.56 -10.89
CA TYR A 522 -11.03 16.00 -11.13
C TYR A 522 -11.13 16.31 -12.62
N ALA A 523 -10.36 15.63 -13.46
CA ALA A 523 -10.40 15.86 -14.90
C ALA A 523 -11.81 15.65 -15.45
N TYR A 524 -12.48 14.53 -15.17
CA TYR A 524 -13.85 14.30 -15.64
C TYR A 524 -14.87 15.34 -15.19
N LEU A 525 -14.72 15.88 -13.99
CA LEU A 525 -15.70 16.82 -13.41
C LEU A 525 -15.42 18.29 -13.78
N ASN A 526 -14.18 18.63 -14.11
CA ASN A 526 -13.75 20.02 -14.23
C ASN A 526 -13.18 20.41 -15.60
N LEU A 527 -12.54 19.49 -16.32
CA LEU A 527 -11.77 19.72 -17.54
C LEU A 527 -12.46 19.04 -18.73
#